data_AF-A0A316UIP8-F1
#
_entry.id   AF-A0A316UIP8-F1
#
_cell.length_a   1.000
_cell.length_b   1.000
_cell.length_c   1.000
_cell.angle_alpha   90.00
_cell.angle_beta   90.00
_cell.angle_gamma   90.00
#
_symmetry.space_group_name_H-M   'P 1'
#
loop_
_entity.id
_entity.type
_entity.pdbx_description
1 polymer ?
#
loop_
_entity_poly.entity_id
_entity_poly.type
_entity_poly.pdbx_seq_one_letter_code
_entity_poly.pdbx_strand_id
1 'polypeptide(L)'
;MSQLTPLPAPWYIFFGLLEPVSTLAGAYFALLDTDGFYRDLIPLEMKGSAAAFVKGVVGEATGGALLSGKPSDEARMGLAQLGSCYLLLALVSLFLFSTLRSFSPNSLPRSTMELIIRNYLAALAIADLVHIGVTLFFLPPVGRKDGRFWFALVSQPQRWNGLLAGNVLATLGLFTARSMWFLGVGRGSPAGGEKKRK
;
A
#
# COMPACT_ATOMS: atom_id res chain seq x y z
N MET A 1 8.05 -19.11 -26.21
CA MET A 1 7.20 -18.53 -25.14
C MET A 1 6.28 -17.51 -25.77
N SER A 2 4.96 -17.66 -25.63
CA SER A 2 3.98 -16.69 -26.14
C SER A 2 4.23 -15.31 -25.52
N GLN A 3 4.46 -14.28 -26.33
CA GLN A 3 4.89 -12.96 -25.86
C GLN A 3 3.76 -12.17 -25.19
N LEU A 4 3.45 -12.40 -23.93
CA LEU A 4 2.36 -11.71 -23.22
C LEU A 4 2.41 -10.17 -23.38
N THR A 5 1.27 -9.52 -23.55
CA THR A 5 1.20 -8.05 -23.57
C THR A 5 1.62 -7.51 -22.20
N PRO A 6 2.64 -6.62 -22.11
CA PRO A 6 3.20 -6.19 -20.82
C PRO A 6 2.24 -5.32 -20.01
N LEU A 7 1.47 -4.45 -20.67
CA LEU A 7 0.51 -3.55 -20.03
C LEU A 7 -0.84 -3.52 -20.76
N PRO A 8 -1.69 -4.54 -20.60
CA PRO A 8 -3.08 -4.52 -21.06
C PRO A 8 -3.90 -3.41 -20.40
N ALA A 9 -4.99 -2.99 -21.04
CA ALA A 9 -5.84 -1.90 -20.55
C ALA A 9 -6.34 -2.07 -19.09
N PRO A 10 -6.78 -3.27 -18.64
CA PRO A 10 -7.19 -3.46 -17.25
C PRO A 10 -6.07 -3.16 -16.24
N TRP A 11 -4.85 -3.61 -16.54
CA TRP A 11 -3.68 -3.38 -15.68
C TRP A 11 -3.22 -1.93 -15.71
N TYR A 12 -3.36 -1.24 -16.85
CA TYR A 12 -3.13 0.21 -16.91
C TYR A 12 -4.15 0.99 -16.08
N ILE A 13 -5.44 0.65 -16.15
CA ILE A 13 -6.48 1.33 -15.35
C ILE A 13 -6.21 1.12 -13.87
N PHE A 14 -5.86 -0.11 -13.48
CA PHE A 14 -5.57 -0.43 -12.09
C PHE A 14 -4.29 0.28 -11.58
N PHE A 15 -3.13 -0.03 -12.16
CA PHE A 15 -1.85 0.48 -11.66
C PHE A 15 -1.55 1.93 -12.05
N GLY A 16 -2.08 2.38 -13.19
CA GLY A 16 -1.84 3.72 -13.72
C GLY A 16 -2.86 4.77 -13.29
N LEU A 17 -4.01 4.37 -12.74
CA LEU A 17 -5.06 5.32 -12.32
C LEU A 17 -5.61 5.01 -10.93
N LEU A 18 -6.19 3.82 -10.72
CA LEU A 18 -6.86 3.50 -9.45
C LEU A 18 -5.91 3.51 -8.26
N GLU A 19 -4.76 2.84 -8.40
CA GLU A 19 -3.72 2.81 -7.37
C GLU A 19 -3.24 4.23 -7.02
N PRO A 20 -2.73 5.05 -7.96
CA PRO A 20 -2.28 6.39 -7.61
C PRO A 20 -3.38 7.29 -7.05
N VAL A 21 -4.63 7.17 -7.49
CA VAL A 21 -5.76 7.92 -6.88
C VAL A 21 -5.96 7.50 -5.42
N SER A 22 -5.91 6.20 -5.11
CA SER A 22 -6.00 5.73 -3.74
C SER A 22 -4.84 6.21 -2.86
N THR A 23 -3.62 6.24 -3.41
CA THR A 23 -2.44 6.73 -2.71
C THR A 23 -2.48 8.25 -2.52
N LEU A 24 -3.01 9.01 -3.49
CA LEU A 24 -3.27 10.45 -3.34
C LEU A 24 -4.29 10.74 -2.25
N ALA A 25 -5.33 9.91 -2.12
CA ALA A 25 -6.27 10.04 -1.01
C ALA A 25 -5.56 9.86 0.35
N GLY A 26 -4.68 8.85 0.47
CA GLY A 26 -3.83 8.68 1.64
C GLY A 26 -2.94 9.90 1.93
N ALA A 27 -2.33 10.48 0.90
CA ALA A 27 -1.52 11.71 1.02
C ALA A 27 -2.38 12.90 1.49
N TYR A 28 -3.57 13.07 0.92
CA TYR A 28 -4.51 14.12 1.29
C TYR A 28 -4.88 14.06 2.78
N PHE A 29 -5.30 12.89 3.27
CA PHE A 29 -5.68 12.74 4.67
C PHE A 29 -4.49 12.95 5.61
N ALA A 30 -3.30 12.44 5.26
CA ALA A 30 -2.11 12.62 6.09
C ALA A 30 -1.66 14.10 6.18
N LEU A 31 -1.75 14.86 5.08
CA LEU A 31 -1.25 16.24 4.99
C LEU A 31 -2.26 17.29 5.43
N LEU A 32 -3.56 17.09 5.16
CA LEU A 32 -4.59 18.11 5.34
C LEU A 32 -5.58 17.80 6.46
N ASP A 33 -5.81 16.52 6.77
CA ASP A 33 -6.62 16.06 7.91
C ASP A 33 -5.76 15.25 8.90
N THR A 34 -4.62 15.82 9.27
CA THR A 34 -3.63 15.16 10.13
C THR A 34 -4.22 14.73 11.47
N ASP A 35 -5.14 15.51 12.05
CA ASP A 35 -5.74 15.22 13.35
C ASP A 35 -6.76 14.06 13.26
N GLY A 36 -7.59 14.01 12.19
CA GLY A 36 -8.49 12.88 11.93
C GLY A 36 -7.72 11.61 11.61
N PHE A 37 -6.75 11.72 10.70
CA PHE A 37 -5.88 10.62 10.29
C PHE A 37 -5.07 10.05 11.47
N TYR A 38 -4.56 10.90 12.37
CA TYR A 38 -3.86 10.46 13.59
C TYR A 38 -4.76 9.66 14.54
N ARG A 39 -6.00 10.11 14.74
CA ARG A 39 -6.97 9.41 15.62
C ARG A 39 -7.33 8.04 15.07
N ASP A 40 -7.43 7.93 13.76
CA ASP A 40 -7.77 6.68 13.09
C ASP A 40 -6.55 5.77 12.90
N LEU A 41 -5.32 6.27 13.04
CA LEU A 41 -4.11 5.44 12.96
C LEU A 41 -4.00 4.41 14.09
N ILE A 42 -4.65 4.67 15.22
CA ILE A 42 -4.52 3.86 16.43
C ILE A 42 -5.93 3.42 16.87
N PRO A 43 -6.26 2.12 16.83
CA PRO A 43 -7.55 1.62 17.29
C PRO A 43 -7.84 2.09 18.72
N LEU A 44 -9.10 2.43 19.01
CA LEU A 44 -9.51 2.92 20.34
C LEU A 44 -9.15 1.93 21.46
N GLU A 45 -9.13 0.64 21.15
CA GLU A 45 -8.73 -0.45 22.05
C GLU A 45 -7.22 -0.44 22.40
N MET A 46 -6.41 0.27 21.62
CA MET A 46 -4.98 0.45 21.82
C MET A 46 -4.63 1.60 22.78
N LYS A 47 -5.55 2.53 23.06
CA LYS A 47 -5.23 3.76 23.82
C LYS A 47 -4.71 3.52 25.24
N GLY A 48 -4.96 2.35 25.83
CA GLY A 48 -4.39 1.94 27.14
C GLY A 48 -3.20 0.96 27.06
N SER A 49 -3.27 -0.05 26.19
CA SER A 49 -2.27 -1.14 26.12
C SER A 49 -1.14 -0.87 25.11
N ALA A 50 -1.41 -0.14 24.02
CA ALA A 50 -0.37 0.24 23.06
C ALA A 50 0.47 1.39 23.60
N ALA A 51 -0.06 2.29 24.42
CA ALA A 51 0.73 3.32 25.06
C ALA A 51 1.87 2.71 25.90
N ALA A 52 1.62 1.61 26.62
CA ALA A 52 2.66 0.90 27.39
C ALA A 52 3.65 0.12 26.50
N PHE A 53 3.17 -0.52 25.44
CA PHE A 53 4.02 -1.26 24.49
C PHE A 53 4.88 -0.32 23.62
N VAL A 54 4.28 0.71 23.03
CA VAL A 54 4.96 1.77 22.27
C VAL A 54 5.90 2.56 23.17
N LYS A 55 5.55 2.84 24.43
CA LYS A 55 6.49 3.45 25.39
C LYS A 55 7.69 2.54 25.67
N GLY A 56 7.49 1.21 25.70
CA GLY A 56 8.57 0.23 25.87
C GLY A 56 9.45 0.02 24.64
N VAL A 57 8.96 0.30 23.43
CA VAL A 57 9.66 0.01 22.15
C VAL A 57 10.16 1.28 21.43
N VAL A 58 9.42 2.39 21.51
CA VAL A 58 9.63 3.63 20.72
C VAL A 58 9.92 4.86 21.61
N GLY A 59 9.79 4.72 22.93
CA GLY A 59 10.15 5.77 23.90
C GLY A 59 9.02 6.76 24.21
N GLU A 60 9.29 7.65 25.16
CA GLU A 60 8.28 8.43 25.90
C GLU A 60 7.55 9.50 25.06
N ALA A 61 8.20 10.03 24.01
CA ALA A 61 7.68 11.09 23.15
C ALA A 61 6.43 10.66 22.34
N THR A 62 6.36 9.40 21.91
CA THR A 62 5.24 8.90 21.09
C THR A 62 4.05 8.45 21.95
N GLY A 63 4.31 8.04 23.20
CA GLY A 63 3.29 7.56 24.13
C GLY A 63 2.41 8.66 24.75
N GLY A 64 2.96 9.87 24.94
CA GLY A 64 2.22 11.01 25.51
C GLY A 64 1.17 11.61 24.56
N ALA A 65 1.49 11.70 23.26
CA ALA A 65 0.57 12.17 22.22
C ALA A 65 -0.62 11.22 22.01
N LEU A 66 -0.40 9.92 22.26
CA LEU A 66 -1.40 8.86 22.13
C LEU A 66 -2.60 9.04 23.08
N LEU A 67 -2.34 9.60 24.26
CA LEU A 67 -3.30 9.74 25.36
C LEU A 67 -4.07 11.06 25.33
N SER A 68 -3.52 12.10 24.69
CA SER A 68 -4.13 13.44 24.64
C SER A 68 -5.17 13.61 23.52
N GLY A 69 -5.23 12.66 22.56
CA GLY A 69 -6.14 12.72 21.41
C GLY A 69 -5.83 13.85 20.41
N LYS A 70 -4.71 14.56 20.62
CA LYS A 70 -4.11 15.52 19.70
C LYS A 70 -2.69 15.07 19.36
N PRO A 71 -2.31 15.02 18.08
CA PRO A 71 -0.93 14.68 17.73
C PRO A 71 0.02 15.73 18.31
N SER A 72 1.14 15.29 18.90
CA SER A 72 2.24 16.18 19.25
C SER A 72 2.89 16.74 17.98
N ASP A 73 3.71 17.79 18.12
CA ASP A 73 4.38 18.40 16.96
C ASP A 73 5.30 17.40 16.23
N GLU A 74 5.90 16.47 16.97
CA GLU A 74 6.71 15.38 16.40
C GLU A 74 5.83 14.39 15.61
N ALA A 75 4.65 14.05 16.14
CA ALA A 75 3.70 13.18 15.45
C ALA A 75 3.17 13.84 14.17
N ARG A 76 2.90 15.16 14.20
CA ARG A 76 2.51 15.93 13.01
C ARG A 76 3.60 15.94 11.95
N MET A 77 4.85 16.15 12.35
CA MET A 77 5.99 16.07 11.43
C MET A 77 6.12 14.68 10.80
N GLY A 78 5.98 13.61 11.59
CA GLY A 78 6.01 12.24 11.08
C GLY A 78 4.88 11.94 10.09
N LEU A 79 3.65 12.42 10.38
CA LEU A 79 2.51 12.29 9.47
C LEU A 79 2.69 13.09 8.18
N ALA A 80 3.30 14.27 8.24
CA ALA A 80 3.62 15.06 7.06
C ALA A 80 4.65 14.34 6.16
N GLN A 81 5.67 13.71 6.75
CA GLN A 81 6.64 12.88 6.03
C GLN A 81 5.97 11.66 5.37
N LEU A 82 5.05 11.00 6.08
CA LEU A 82 4.25 9.90 5.54
C LEU A 82 3.38 10.35 4.35
N GLY A 83 2.70 11.49 4.50
CA GLY A 83 1.90 12.08 3.42
C GLY A 83 2.73 12.43 2.19
N SER A 84 3.95 12.95 2.38
CA SER A 84 4.90 13.18 1.29
C SER A 84 5.31 11.88 0.59
N CYS A 85 5.48 10.78 1.34
CA CYS A 85 5.81 9.48 0.77
C CYS A 85 4.68 8.94 -0.11
N TYR A 86 3.42 9.04 0.36
CA TYR A 86 2.26 8.68 -0.44
C TYR A 86 2.15 9.52 -1.72
N LEU A 87 2.36 10.84 -1.63
CA LEU A 87 2.35 11.70 -2.81
C LEU A 87 3.42 11.27 -3.83
N LEU A 88 4.64 10.99 -3.35
CA LEU A 88 5.73 10.52 -4.21
C LEU A 88 5.37 9.20 -4.90
N LEU A 89 4.87 8.21 -4.17
CA LEU A 89 4.46 6.92 -4.74
C LEU A 89 3.38 7.11 -5.82
N ALA A 90 2.37 7.94 -5.54
CA ALA A 90 1.32 8.24 -6.51
C ALA A 90 1.87 8.89 -7.80
N LEU A 91 2.74 9.88 -7.65
CA LEU A 91 3.35 10.58 -8.79
C LEU A 91 4.25 9.64 -9.61
N VAL A 92 5.02 8.79 -8.95
CA VAL A 92 5.84 7.79 -9.65
C VAL A 92 4.95 6.84 -10.46
N SER A 93 3.84 6.33 -9.89
CA SER A 93 2.89 5.50 -10.65
C SER A 93 2.28 6.25 -11.83
N LEU A 94 1.76 7.46 -11.61
CA LEU A 94 1.11 8.27 -12.65
C LEU A 94 2.06 8.56 -13.80
N PHE A 95 3.28 9.03 -13.49
CA PHE A 95 4.25 9.39 -14.51
C PHE A 95 4.83 8.16 -15.20
N LEU A 96 5.19 7.10 -14.46
CA LEU A 96 5.74 5.89 -15.07
C LEU A 96 4.76 5.28 -16.08
N PHE A 97 3.51 5.03 -15.68
CA PHE A 97 2.54 4.38 -16.56
C PHE A 97 2.06 5.32 -17.69
N SER A 98 1.95 6.62 -17.44
CA SER A 98 1.66 7.61 -18.48
C SER A 98 2.78 7.64 -19.53
N THR A 99 4.03 7.70 -19.10
CA THR A 99 5.20 7.68 -19.98
C THR A 99 5.29 6.37 -20.76
N LEU A 100 5.11 5.22 -20.11
CA LEU A 100 5.09 3.91 -20.76
C LEU A 100 3.98 3.80 -21.82
N ARG A 101 2.83 4.43 -21.61
CA ARG A 101 1.74 4.49 -22.59
C ARG A 101 2.01 5.45 -23.75
N SER A 102 2.80 6.49 -23.52
CA SER A 102 3.16 7.48 -24.55
C SER A 102 4.17 6.97 -25.57
N PHE A 103 4.93 5.92 -25.25
CA PHE A 103 5.89 5.34 -26.19
C PHE A 103 5.21 4.65 -27.37
N SER A 104 5.64 5.01 -28.57
CA SER A 104 5.23 4.35 -29.82
C SER A 104 5.78 2.92 -29.87
N PRO A 105 5.09 1.96 -30.53
CA PRO A 105 5.54 0.56 -30.67
C PRO A 105 6.95 0.40 -31.26
N ASN A 106 7.45 1.41 -31.98
CA ASN A 106 8.77 1.40 -32.60
C ASN A 106 9.89 1.97 -31.71
N SER A 107 9.55 2.66 -30.62
CA SER A 107 10.54 3.38 -29.78
C SER A 107 11.00 2.57 -28.58
N LEU A 108 10.15 1.70 -28.04
CA LEU A 108 10.46 0.88 -26.87
C LEU A 108 10.13 -0.59 -27.14
N PRO A 109 11.14 -1.49 -27.18
CA PRO A 109 10.89 -2.93 -27.31
C PRO A 109 9.99 -3.45 -26.18
N ARG A 110 9.05 -4.34 -26.51
CA ARG A 110 8.10 -4.90 -25.54
C ARG A 110 8.77 -5.59 -24.36
N SER A 111 9.89 -6.27 -24.61
CA SER A 111 10.71 -6.91 -23.58
C SER A 111 11.27 -5.91 -22.56
N THR A 112 11.70 -4.73 -23.02
CA THR A 112 12.19 -3.66 -22.16
C THR A 112 11.05 -3.06 -21.34
N MET A 113 9.89 -2.81 -21.95
CA MET A 113 8.70 -2.34 -21.24
C MET A 113 8.28 -3.32 -20.15
N GLU A 114 8.27 -4.61 -20.47
CA GLU A 114 7.97 -5.67 -19.51
C GLU A 114 8.96 -5.68 -18.36
N LEU A 115 10.26 -5.55 -18.64
CA LEU A 115 11.30 -5.53 -17.60
C LEU A 115 11.13 -4.35 -16.64
N ILE A 116 10.83 -3.17 -17.17
CA ILE A 116 10.57 -1.96 -16.37
C ILE A 116 9.38 -2.17 -15.45
N ILE A 117 8.24 -2.63 -16.00
CA ILE A 117 7.02 -2.88 -15.22
C ILE A 117 7.27 -3.99 -14.20
N ARG A 118 7.95 -5.07 -14.58
CA ARG A 118 8.26 -6.19 -13.69
C ARG A 118 9.08 -5.74 -12.48
N ASN A 119 10.15 -4.98 -12.70
CA ASN A 119 11.01 -4.50 -11.62
C ASN A 119 10.27 -3.50 -10.72
N TYR A 120 9.47 -2.61 -11.31
CA TYR A 120 8.64 -1.67 -10.58
C TYR A 120 7.60 -2.37 -9.70
N LEU A 121 6.82 -3.30 -10.25
CA LEU A 121 5.83 -4.06 -9.50
C LEU A 121 6.48 -4.97 -8.45
N ALA A 122 7.70 -5.46 -8.69
CA ALA A 122 8.42 -6.29 -7.72
C ALA A 122 8.83 -5.47 -6.50
N ALA A 123 9.37 -4.26 -6.72
CA ALA A 123 9.71 -3.35 -5.64
C ALA A 123 8.47 -3.01 -4.78
N LEU A 124 7.33 -2.72 -5.43
CA LEU A 124 6.09 -2.44 -4.71
C LEU A 124 5.51 -3.66 -3.99
N ALA A 125 5.57 -4.84 -4.59
CA ALA A 125 5.11 -6.07 -3.94
C ALA A 125 5.91 -6.40 -2.67
N ILE A 126 7.22 -6.16 -2.70
CA ILE A 126 8.07 -6.28 -1.51
C ILE A 126 7.66 -5.24 -0.46
N ALA A 127 7.44 -3.99 -0.88
CA ALA A 127 6.99 -2.93 0.02
C ALA A 127 5.64 -3.24 0.68
N ASP A 128 4.68 -3.84 -0.04
CA ASP A 128 3.40 -4.27 0.54
C ASP A 128 3.60 -5.30 1.65
N LEU A 129 4.42 -6.33 1.41
CA LEU A 129 4.68 -7.38 2.40
C LEU A 129 5.37 -6.82 3.64
N VAL A 130 6.33 -5.91 3.45
CA VAL A 130 6.97 -5.21 4.56
C VAL A 130 5.96 -4.36 5.32
N HIS A 131 5.11 -3.61 4.62
CA HIS A 131 4.09 -2.76 5.25
C HIS A 131 3.07 -3.58 6.05
N ILE A 132 2.54 -4.66 5.47
CA ILE A 132 1.63 -5.60 6.16
C ILE A 132 2.35 -6.21 7.37
N GLY A 133 3.55 -6.74 7.17
CA GLY A 133 4.33 -7.39 8.23
C GLY A 133 4.62 -6.47 9.41
N VAL A 134 5.08 -5.24 9.13
CA VAL A 134 5.34 -4.22 10.16
C VAL A 134 4.05 -3.80 10.86
N THR A 135 2.97 -3.56 10.12
CA THR A 135 1.66 -3.19 10.69
C THR A 135 1.16 -4.29 11.64
N LEU A 136 1.26 -5.55 11.24
CA LEU A 136 0.88 -6.71 12.05
C LEU A 136 1.82 -6.95 13.24
N PHE A 137 3.11 -6.66 13.11
CA PHE A 137 4.07 -6.82 14.20
C PHE A 137 3.86 -5.81 15.33
N PHE A 138 3.52 -4.56 15.00
CA PHE A 138 3.28 -3.51 16.00
C PHE A 138 1.85 -3.52 16.58
N LEU A 139 0.97 -4.40 16.11
CA LEU A 139 -0.34 -4.63 16.71
C LEU A 139 -0.17 -5.22 18.13
N PRO A 140 -0.67 -4.55 19.19
CA PRO A 140 -0.57 -5.06 20.55
C PRO A 140 -1.46 -6.31 20.71
N PRO A 141 -1.08 -7.24 21.60
CA PRO A 141 -1.92 -8.39 21.92
C PRO A 141 -3.18 -7.91 22.65
N VAL A 142 -4.31 -7.86 21.94
CA VAL A 142 -5.60 -7.54 22.56
C VAL A 142 -6.15 -8.80 23.22
N GLY A 143 -6.15 -8.82 24.55
CA GLY A 143 -6.72 -9.88 25.36
C GLY A 143 -5.68 -10.93 25.79
N ARG A 144 -5.59 -11.10 27.12
CA ARG A 144 -4.79 -12.06 27.90
C ARG A 144 -3.36 -11.60 28.24
N LYS A 145 -3.08 -11.55 29.55
CA LYS A 145 -1.81 -11.14 30.20
C LYS A 145 -0.65 -12.13 29.97
N ASP A 146 -0.85 -13.17 29.18
CA ASP A 146 0.04 -14.34 29.10
C ASP A 146 0.97 -14.31 27.88
N GLY A 147 1.46 -13.13 27.47
CA GLY A 147 2.68 -12.94 26.65
C GLY A 147 2.84 -13.69 25.32
N ARG A 148 1.82 -14.44 24.87
CA ARG A 148 1.91 -15.39 23.77
C ARG A 148 0.59 -15.35 23.01
N PHE A 149 0.42 -14.35 22.14
CA PHE A 149 -0.25 -14.48 20.84
C PHE A 149 -0.31 -13.12 20.13
N TRP A 150 0.59 -12.88 19.17
CA TRP A 150 0.53 -11.73 18.27
C TRP A 150 -0.70 -11.76 17.33
N PHE A 151 -1.39 -12.89 17.22
CA PHE A 151 -2.56 -13.08 16.35
C PHE A 151 -3.92 -12.74 17.00
N ALA A 152 -3.96 -12.29 18.26
CA ALA A 152 -5.23 -12.09 18.98
C ALA A 152 -6.10 -10.99 18.33
N LEU A 153 -5.52 -9.86 17.90
CA LEU A 153 -6.27 -8.83 17.19
C LEU A 153 -6.42 -9.12 15.69
N VAL A 154 -5.47 -9.85 15.09
CA VAL A 154 -5.57 -10.31 13.69
C VAL A 154 -6.76 -11.24 13.48
N SER A 155 -7.05 -12.08 14.48
CA SER A 155 -8.19 -13.02 14.48
C SER A 155 -9.55 -12.37 14.78
N GLN A 156 -9.59 -11.05 15.06
CA GLN A 156 -10.82 -10.31 15.32
C GLN A 156 -10.98 -9.10 14.38
N PRO A 157 -11.19 -9.30 13.06
CA PRO A 157 -11.34 -8.21 12.09
C PRO A 157 -12.46 -7.22 12.43
N GLN A 158 -13.48 -7.70 13.14
CA GLN A 158 -14.63 -6.88 13.61
C GLN A 158 -14.23 -5.74 14.55
N ARG A 159 -13.01 -5.79 15.12
CA ARG A 159 -12.50 -4.80 16.08
C ARG A 159 -11.47 -3.86 15.45
N TRP A 160 -11.17 -4.04 14.17
CA TRP A 160 -10.26 -3.15 13.46
C TRP A 160 -10.94 -1.81 13.23
N ASN A 161 -10.21 -0.73 13.43
CA ASN A 161 -10.70 0.57 12.98
C ASN A 161 -10.57 0.68 11.46
N GLY A 162 -11.27 1.67 10.87
CA GLY A 162 -11.32 1.83 9.42
C GLY A 162 -9.95 1.98 8.77
N LEU A 163 -9.00 2.64 9.42
CA LEU A 163 -7.66 2.85 8.87
C LEU A 163 -6.77 1.60 8.97
N LEU A 164 -6.85 0.81 10.04
CA LEU A 164 -6.12 -0.46 10.14
C LEU A 164 -6.64 -1.45 9.09
N ALA A 165 -7.96 -1.54 8.94
CA ALA A 165 -8.58 -2.35 7.91
C ALA A 165 -8.20 -1.85 6.50
N GLY A 166 -8.21 -0.54 6.29
CA GLY A 166 -7.74 0.10 5.05
C GLY A 166 -6.30 -0.27 4.75
N ASN A 167 -5.37 -0.04 5.69
CA ASN A 167 -3.95 -0.29 5.49
C ASN A 167 -3.68 -1.77 5.19
N VAL A 168 -4.23 -2.71 5.96
CA VAL A 168 -3.96 -4.14 5.76
C VAL A 168 -4.69 -4.68 4.52
N LEU A 169 -5.99 -4.42 4.38
CA LEU A 169 -6.78 -4.99 3.28
C LEU A 169 -6.47 -4.33 1.94
N ALA A 170 -6.25 -3.01 1.90
CA ALA A 170 -5.89 -2.33 0.66
C ALA A 170 -4.50 -2.77 0.19
N THR A 171 -3.49 -2.84 1.07
CA THR A 171 -2.16 -3.30 0.68
C THR A 171 -2.13 -4.79 0.31
N LEU A 172 -2.93 -5.63 0.98
CA LEU A 172 -3.12 -7.03 0.58
C LEU A 172 -3.78 -7.14 -0.80
N GLY A 173 -4.77 -6.30 -1.09
CA GLY A 173 -5.42 -6.20 -2.39
C GLY A 173 -4.44 -5.79 -3.49
N LEU A 174 -3.60 -4.79 -3.23
CA LEU A 174 -2.55 -4.36 -4.16
C LEU A 174 -1.48 -5.44 -4.36
N PHE A 175 -1.02 -6.10 -3.30
CA PHE A 175 -0.10 -7.25 -3.39
C PHE A 175 -0.69 -8.39 -4.23
N THR A 176 -1.98 -8.67 -4.05
CA THR A 176 -2.71 -9.69 -4.83
C THR A 176 -2.76 -9.31 -6.30
N ALA A 177 -3.10 -8.06 -6.62
CA ALA A 177 -3.10 -7.54 -7.99
C ALA A 177 -1.71 -7.67 -8.64
N ARG A 178 -0.64 -7.34 -7.91
CA ARG A 178 0.75 -7.51 -8.37
C ARG A 178 1.10 -8.97 -8.60
N SER A 179 0.73 -9.86 -7.67
CA SER A 179 0.90 -11.31 -7.80
C SER A 179 0.20 -11.88 -9.04
N MET A 180 -1.04 -11.44 -9.29
CA MET A 180 -1.80 -11.81 -10.48
C MET A 180 -1.10 -11.37 -11.78
N TRP A 181 -0.50 -10.17 -11.79
CA TRP A 181 0.28 -9.70 -12.95
C TRP A 181 1.53 -10.56 -13.20
N PHE A 182 2.25 -10.98 -12.14
CA PHE A 182 3.40 -11.89 -12.26
C PHE A 182 3.01 -13.28 -12.78
N LEU A 183 1.83 -13.76 -12.37
CA LEU A 183 1.26 -15.03 -12.84
C LEU A 183 0.72 -14.96 -14.28
N GLY A 184 0.75 -13.79 -14.92
CA GLY A 184 0.26 -13.64 -16.29
C GLY A 184 -1.25 -13.46 -16.41
N VAL A 185 -1.99 -13.30 -15.30
CA VAL A 185 -3.45 -13.18 -15.33
C VAL A 185 -3.85 -11.91 -16.07
N GLY A 186 -4.75 -12.01 -17.06
CA GLY A 186 -5.20 -10.88 -17.86
C GLY A 186 -4.15 -10.30 -18.82
N ARG A 187 -2.94 -10.89 -18.91
CA ARG A 187 -1.91 -10.53 -19.89
C ARG A 187 -2.15 -11.35 -21.15
N GLY A 188 -3.00 -10.85 -22.06
CA GLY A 188 -3.34 -11.56 -23.30
C GLY A 188 -2.11 -11.98 -24.13
N SER A 189 -2.20 -13.11 -24.81
CA SER A 189 -1.20 -13.58 -25.79
C SER A 189 -1.37 -12.83 -27.12
N PRO A 190 -0.30 -12.44 -27.85
CA PRO A 190 -0.41 -11.67 -29.10
C PRO A 190 -1.01 -12.43 -30.28
N ALA A 191 -1.31 -13.71 -30.13
CA ALA A 191 -1.67 -14.61 -31.23
C ALA A 191 -3.17 -14.58 -31.61
N GLY A 192 -3.84 -13.43 -31.50
CA GLY A 192 -5.27 -13.29 -31.83
C GLY A 192 -5.58 -12.44 -33.07
N GLY A 193 -4.56 -11.90 -33.76
CA GLY A 193 -4.72 -10.85 -34.75
C GLY A 193 -4.65 -11.24 -36.22
N GLU A 194 -4.34 -12.49 -36.57
CA GLU A 194 -4.29 -12.91 -37.98
C GLU A 194 -5.60 -13.61 -38.38
N LYS A 195 -6.67 -12.81 -38.55
CA LYS A 195 -7.78 -13.25 -39.38
C LYS A 195 -7.24 -13.39 -40.80
N LYS A 196 -6.91 -14.63 -41.20
CA LYS A 196 -6.76 -15.01 -42.61
C LYS A 196 -7.98 -14.52 -43.37
N ARG A 197 -7.83 -13.43 -44.11
CA ARG A 197 -8.68 -13.12 -45.26
C ARG A 197 -8.42 -14.21 -46.29
N LYS A 198 -9.35 -15.16 -46.39
CA LYS A 198 -9.56 -15.92 -47.62
C LYS A 198 -10.40 -15.07 -48.56
#